data_AF-A0A4Q1BG88-F1
#
_entry.id   AF-A0A4Q1BG88-F1
#
_cell.length_a   1.000
_cell.length_b   1.000
_cell.length_c   1.000
_cell.angle_alpha   90.00
_cell.angle_beta   90.00
_cell.angle_gamma   90.00
#
_symmetry.space_group_name_H-M   'P 1'
#
loop_
_entity.id
_entity.type
_entity.pdbx_description
1 polymer ?
#
loop_
_entity_poly.entity_id
_entity_poly.type
_entity_poly.pdbx_seq_one_letter_code
_entity_poly.pdbx_strand_id
1 'polypeptide(L)'
;MSQSTFTQYKISATASARIENDTAKLEAAWSLAPTAETTDPSQAHKPDQLDEIRESMKDLATFASQHSQSLLENNSKDKETFETKKYHFLNGVEADLNRTFQDSEYQGVSTAWSVDDLSLLARGKGKEADTEYFESEKTFPPPSGPSYAPDSQEAEQEAFRAEQAALAEQMLADAEPDYSD
;
A
#
# COMPACT_ATOMS: atom_id res chain seq x y z
N MET A 1 -34.08 -42.29 13.81
CA MET A 1 -33.76 -40.92 14.28
C MET A 1 -32.87 -40.30 13.20
N SER A 2 -33.20 -39.13 12.66
CA SER A 2 -32.29 -38.41 11.76
C SER A 2 -31.17 -37.83 12.59
N GLN A 3 -29.91 -38.07 12.23
CA GLN A 3 -28.80 -37.31 12.82
C GLN A 3 -28.87 -35.88 12.29
N SER A 4 -28.69 -34.90 13.17
CA SER A 4 -28.54 -33.49 12.77
C SER A 4 -27.17 -33.29 12.14
N THR A 5 -27.10 -32.55 11.03
CA THR A 5 -25.85 -32.10 10.40
C THR A 5 -25.63 -30.62 10.69
N PHE A 6 -24.37 -30.22 10.83
CA PHE A 6 -23.93 -28.86 11.14
C PHE A 6 -22.93 -28.40 10.08
N THR A 7 -23.12 -27.20 9.54
CA THR A 7 -22.19 -26.59 8.58
C THR A 7 -20.97 -26.03 9.30
N GLN A 8 -19.78 -26.40 8.81
CA GLN A 8 -18.50 -25.80 9.17
C GLN A 8 -18.16 -24.65 8.22
N TYR A 9 -17.41 -23.69 8.73
CA TYR A 9 -17.04 -22.49 7.99
C TYR A 9 -15.53 -22.25 8.01
N LYS A 10 -15.07 -21.44 7.05
CA LYS A 10 -13.70 -20.98 6.97
C LYS A 10 -13.67 -19.49 6.71
N ILE A 11 -12.92 -18.80 7.54
CA ILE A 11 -12.51 -17.42 7.34
C ILE A 11 -11.20 -17.46 6.56
N SER A 12 -11.19 -16.92 5.35
CA SER A 12 -9.98 -16.79 4.54
C SER A 12 -9.62 -15.32 4.43
N ALA A 13 -8.37 -14.98 4.65
CA ALA A 13 -7.87 -13.62 4.63
C ALA A 13 -6.63 -13.47 3.77
N THR A 14 -6.49 -12.29 3.19
CA THR A 14 -5.30 -11.92 2.41
C THR A 14 -4.97 -10.45 2.51
N ALA A 15 -3.71 -10.12 2.28
CA ALA A 15 -3.26 -8.76 2.02
C ALA A 15 -2.25 -8.72 0.88
N SER A 16 -2.22 -7.58 0.19
CA SER A 16 -1.26 -7.27 -0.87
C SER A 16 -0.73 -5.85 -0.67
N ALA A 17 0.57 -5.68 -0.91
CA ALA A 17 1.23 -4.40 -0.86
C ALA A 17 2.23 -4.30 -2.01
N ARG A 18 1.97 -3.42 -2.98
CA ARG A 18 2.77 -3.32 -4.21
C ARG A 18 2.87 -1.89 -4.72
N ILE A 19 3.83 -1.65 -5.61
CA ILE A 19 3.94 -0.40 -6.37
C ILE A 19 3.56 -0.68 -7.82
N GLU A 20 2.61 0.10 -8.34
CA GLU A 20 2.23 0.14 -9.75
C GLU A 20 2.30 1.58 -10.24
N ASN A 21 3.10 1.86 -11.27
CA ASN A 21 3.20 3.21 -11.88
C ASN A 21 3.38 4.34 -10.85
N ASP A 22 4.31 4.17 -9.91
CA ASP A 22 4.64 5.13 -8.86
C ASP A 22 3.56 5.30 -7.76
N THR A 23 2.52 4.48 -7.83
CA THR A 23 1.47 4.40 -6.83
C THR A 23 1.68 3.18 -5.95
N ALA A 24 1.92 3.41 -4.66
CA ALA A 24 1.79 2.36 -3.66
C ALA A 24 0.32 1.98 -3.54
N LYS A 25 0.06 0.68 -3.58
CA LYS A 25 -1.26 0.09 -3.48
C LYS A 25 -1.29 -0.95 -2.37
N LEU A 26 -2.19 -0.74 -1.41
CA LEU A 26 -2.43 -1.61 -0.28
C LEU A 26 -3.85 -2.16 -0.38
N GLU A 27 -3.98 -3.48 -0.36
CA GLU A 27 -5.26 -4.16 -0.46
C GLU A 27 -5.33 -5.25 0.61
N ALA A 28 -6.52 -5.47 1.16
CA ALA A 28 -6.78 -6.61 2.04
C ALA A 28 -8.22 -7.09 1.84
N ALA A 29 -8.44 -8.39 2.04
CA ALA A 29 -9.76 -8.99 1.93
C ALA A 29 -9.93 -10.13 2.91
N TRP A 30 -11.17 -10.31 3.37
CA TRP A 30 -11.60 -11.38 4.27
C TRP A 30 -12.87 -11.99 3.72
N SER A 31 -13.00 -13.31 3.75
CA SER A 31 -14.23 -13.99 3.34
C SER A 31 -14.62 -15.06 4.34
N LEU A 32 -15.92 -15.24 4.51
CA LEU A 32 -16.51 -16.34 5.25
C LEU A 32 -17.20 -17.29 4.26
N ALA A 33 -16.76 -18.55 4.21
CA ALA A 33 -17.34 -19.54 3.31
C ALA A 33 -17.63 -20.86 4.04
N PRO A 34 -18.73 -21.57 3.69
CA PRO A 34 -18.96 -22.92 4.18
C PRO A 34 -17.92 -23.88 3.60
N THR A 35 -17.48 -24.86 4.38
CA THR A 35 -16.45 -25.84 3.95
C THR A 35 -16.98 -27.27 3.88
N ALA A 36 -17.53 -27.77 4.97
CA ALA A 36 -18.00 -29.14 5.10
C ALA A 36 -19.19 -29.22 6.05
N GLU A 37 -19.83 -30.38 6.10
CA GLU A 37 -20.81 -30.71 7.13
C GLU A 37 -20.21 -31.69 8.14
N THR A 38 -20.65 -31.59 9.38
CA THR A 38 -20.28 -32.50 10.47
C THR A 38 -21.52 -32.95 11.23
N THR A 39 -21.49 -34.16 11.77
CA THR A 39 -22.52 -34.67 12.69
C THR A 39 -22.13 -34.48 14.16
N ASP A 40 -20.94 -33.91 14.42
CA ASP A 40 -20.44 -33.64 15.76
C ASP A 40 -21.10 -32.36 16.32
N PRO A 41 -21.94 -32.46 17.37
CA PRO A 41 -22.62 -31.31 17.96
C PRO A 41 -21.66 -30.33 18.64
N SER A 42 -20.43 -30.74 18.99
CA SER A 42 -19.42 -29.82 19.55
C SER A 42 -18.84 -28.85 18.51
N GLN A 43 -19.09 -29.12 17.23
CA GLN A 43 -18.65 -28.31 16.10
C GLN A 43 -19.79 -27.45 15.53
N ALA A 44 -20.97 -27.47 16.17
CA ALA A 44 -22.08 -26.63 15.78
C ALA A 44 -21.79 -25.16 16.15
N HIS A 45 -21.92 -24.26 15.18
CA HIS A 45 -21.82 -22.82 15.45
C HIS A 45 -23.01 -22.36 16.30
N LYS A 46 -22.79 -21.35 17.15
CA LYS A 46 -23.89 -20.72 17.91
C LYS A 46 -24.79 -19.91 16.95
N PRO A 47 -26.08 -19.67 17.30
CA PRO A 47 -27.02 -18.96 16.44
C PRO A 47 -26.53 -17.61 15.92
N ASP A 48 -25.88 -16.82 16.78
CA ASP A 48 -25.44 -15.45 16.45
C ASP A 48 -23.97 -15.39 15.97
N GLN A 49 -23.28 -16.53 15.95
CA GLN A 49 -21.84 -16.60 15.73
C GLN A 49 -21.41 -16.09 14.35
N LEU A 50 -22.21 -16.36 13.31
CA LEU A 50 -21.89 -15.92 11.95
C LEU A 50 -22.05 -14.41 11.80
N ASP A 51 -22.99 -13.81 12.51
CA ASP A 51 -23.19 -12.36 12.50
C ASP A 51 -22.08 -11.66 13.27
N GLU A 52 -21.64 -12.21 14.41
CA GLU A 52 -20.45 -11.74 15.13
C GLU A 52 -19.19 -11.79 14.27
N ILE A 53 -19.01 -12.87 13.49
CA ILE A 53 -17.86 -13.00 12.56
C ILE A 53 -17.94 -11.93 11.46
N ARG A 54 -19.12 -11.67 10.90
CA ARG A 54 -19.30 -10.64 9.86
C ARG A 54 -18.98 -9.25 10.39
N GLU A 55 -19.46 -8.91 11.58
CA GLU A 55 -19.09 -7.63 12.22
C GLU A 55 -17.59 -7.55 12.50
N SER A 56 -16.98 -8.64 12.97
CA SER A 56 -15.54 -8.71 13.20
C SER A 56 -14.73 -8.53 11.90
N MET A 57 -15.20 -9.04 10.76
CA MET A 57 -14.55 -8.80 9.46
C MET A 57 -14.61 -7.32 9.04
N LYS A 58 -15.69 -6.59 9.36
CA LYS A 58 -15.77 -5.14 9.14
C LYS A 58 -14.79 -4.37 10.02
N ASP A 59 -14.61 -4.81 11.26
CA ASP A 59 -13.60 -4.25 12.16
C ASP A 59 -12.18 -4.47 11.64
N LEU A 60 -11.89 -5.65 11.07
CA LEU A 60 -10.61 -5.93 10.42
C LEU A 60 -10.34 -5.00 9.23
N ALA A 61 -11.35 -4.69 8.41
CA ALA A 61 -11.21 -3.70 7.35
C ALA A 61 -10.89 -2.30 7.91
N THR A 62 -11.47 -1.94 9.05
CA THR A 62 -11.17 -0.69 9.76
C THR A 62 -9.72 -0.66 10.29
N PHE A 63 -9.22 -1.77 10.84
CA PHE A 63 -7.82 -1.85 11.28
C PHE A 63 -6.83 -1.82 10.12
N ALA A 64 -7.14 -2.48 9.00
CA ALA A 64 -6.32 -2.39 7.79
C ALA A 64 -6.20 -0.94 7.28
N SER A 65 -7.26 -0.14 7.41
CA SER A 65 -7.21 1.30 7.14
C SER A 65 -6.22 2.04 8.04
N GLN A 66 -6.19 1.72 9.34
CA GLN A 66 -5.23 2.31 10.29
C GLN A 66 -3.78 1.91 9.96
N HIS A 67 -3.54 0.64 9.62
CA HIS A 67 -2.22 0.16 9.19
C HIS A 67 -1.77 0.82 7.89
N SER A 68 -2.67 0.94 6.93
CA SER A 68 -2.43 1.65 5.67
C SER A 68 -2.05 3.10 5.93
N GLN A 69 -2.84 3.81 6.74
CA GLN A 69 -2.57 5.21 7.07
C GLN A 69 -1.20 5.34 7.76
N SER A 70 -0.90 4.49 8.73
CA SER A 70 0.39 4.47 9.41
C SER A 70 1.56 4.21 8.43
N LEU A 71 1.40 3.30 7.48
CA LEU A 71 2.43 2.98 6.49
C LEU A 71 2.61 4.12 5.47
N LEU A 72 1.50 4.57 4.87
CA LEU A 72 1.51 5.52 3.76
C LEU A 72 1.77 6.95 4.21
N GLU A 73 1.23 7.41 5.33
CA GLU A 73 1.37 8.80 5.77
C GLU A 73 2.64 9.00 6.62
N ASN A 74 2.91 8.10 7.56
CA ASN A 74 3.97 8.32 8.55
C ASN A 74 5.30 7.67 8.18
N ASN A 75 5.25 6.55 7.44
CA ASN A 75 6.41 5.69 7.29
C ASN A 75 6.99 5.61 5.88
N SER A 76 6.26 6.05 4.86
CA SER A 76 6.65 5.94 3.44
C SER A 76 6.62 7.29 2.73
N LYS A 77 7.78 7.95 2.67
CA LYS A 77 7.95 9.25 1.97
C LYS A 77 8.18 9.08 0.48
N ASP A 78 8.74 7.93 0.09
CA ASP A 78 9.13 7.56 -1.26
C ASP A 78 8.96 6.05 -1.48
N LYS A 79 9.18 5.61 -2.72
CA LYS A 79 9.05 4.22 -3.16
C LYS A 79 10.00 3.26 -2.42
N GLU A 80 11.23 3.70 -2.18
CA GLU A 80 12.26 2.87 -1.54
C GLU A 80 11.89 2.58 -0.09
N THR A 81 11.46 3.61 0.63
CA THR A 81 11.00 3.48 2.01
C THR A 81 9.72 2.63 2.08
N PHE A 82 8.81 2.75 1.11
CA PHE A 82 7.64 1.89 1.03
C PHE A 82 8.02 0.41 0.83
N GLU A 83 8.85 0.12 -0.18
CA GLU A 83 9.26 -1.26 -0.50
C GLU A 83 9.94 -1.95 0.68
N THR A 84 10.76 -1.21 1.44
CA THR A 84 11.41 -1.75 2.64
C THR A 84 10.46 -1.95 3.81
N LYS A 85 9.33 -1.24 3.88
CA LYS A 85 8.42 -1.25 5.04
C LYS A 85 7.05 -1.88 4.79
N LYS A 86 6.72 -2.24 3.55
CA LYS A 86 5.40 -2.79 3.19
C LYS A 86 4.99 -4.02 3.99
N TYR A 87 5.96 -4.80 4.47
CA TYR A 87 5.72 -5.94 5.35
C TYR A 87 5.01 -5.56 6.66
N HIS A 88 5.13 -4.31 7.13
CA HIS A 88 4.42 -3.86 8.34
C HIS A 88 2.91 -3.87 8.14
N PHE A 89 2.43 -3.52 6.94
CA PHE A 89 1.01 -3.63 6.62
C PHE A 89 0.57 -5.10 6.57
N LEU A 90 1.33 -5.96 5.87
CA LEU A 90 1.02 -7.38 5.76
C LEU A 90 0.95 -8.07 7.13
N ASN A 91 1.98 -7.85 7.96
CA ASN A 91 2.05 -8.42 9.31
C ASN A 91 0.98 -7.82 10.23
N GLY A 92 0.61 -6.55 10.06
CA GLY A 92 -0.46 -5.91 10.82
C GLY A 92 -1.81 -6.57 10.55
N VAL A 93 -2.13 -6.79 9.27
CA VAL A 93 -3.35 -7.47 8.85
C VAL A 93 -3.39 -8.92 9.35
N GLU A 94 -2.29 -9.68 9.22
CA GLU A 94 -2.19 -11.04 9.73
C GLU A 94 -2.35 -11.10 11.26
N ALA A 95 -1.70 -10.18 11.98
CA ALA A 95 -1.77 -10.13 13.44
C ALA A 95 -3.19 -9.80 13.91
N ASP A 96 -3.89 -8.86 13.25
CA ASP A 96 -5.27 -8.55 13.60
C ASP A 96 -6.21 -9.71 13.31
N LEU A 97 -6.02 -10.44 12.19
CA LEU A 97 -6.78 -11.66 11.92
C LEU A 97 -6.64 -12.66 13.07
N ASN A 98 -5.40 -13.00 13.43
CA ASN A 98 -5.10 -13.98 14.46
C ASN A 98 -5.58 -13.56 15.85
N ARG A 99 -5.58 -12.25 16.12
CA ARG A 99 -6.10 -11.69 17.38
C ARG A 99 -7.62 -11.78 17.45
N THR A 100 -8.30 -11.46 16.34
CA THR A 100 -9.77 -11.37 16.26
C THR A 100 -10.42 -12.75 16.17
N PHE A 101 -9.80 -13.70 15.48
CA PHE A 101 -10.34 -15.05 15.30
C PHE A 101 -9.39 -16.07 15.91
N GLN A 102 -9.52 -16.29 17.21
CA GLN A 102 -8.82 -17.37 17.89
C GLN A 102 -9.61 -18.68 17.69
N ASP A 103 -8.93 -19.75 17.25
CA ASP A 103 -9.55 -21.04 16.92
C ASP A 103 -10.40 -21.65 18.05
N SER A 104 -10.16 -21.27 19.31
CA SER A 104 -10.94 -21.75 20.45
C SER A 104 -12.28 -21.03 20.68
N GLU A 105 -12.46 -19.83 20.10
CA GLU A 105 -13.62 -18.97 20.37
C GLU A 105 -14.80 -19.28 19.44
N TYR A 106 -14.51 -19.72 18.22
CA TYR A 106 -15.50 -19.95 17.16
C TYR A 106 -15.58 -21.44 16.78
N GLN A 107 -16.50 -22.18 17.43
CA GLN A 107 -16.71 -23.60 17.15
C GLN A 107 -17.12 -23.84 15.70
N GLY A 108 -16.51 -24.85 15.06
CA GLY A 108 -16.79 -25.19 13.66
C GLY A 108 -16.28 -24.17 12.64
N VAL A 109 -15.48 -23.20 13.05
CA VAL A 109 -14.87 -22.18 12.17
C VAL A 109 -13.36 -22.35 12.17
N SER A 110 -12.78 -22.30 10.98
CA SER A 110 -11.33 -22.34 10.78
C SER A 110 -10.86 -21.03 10.15
N THR A 111 -9.59 -20.68 10.37
CA THR A 111 -8.98 -19.49 9.78
C THR A 111 -7.90 -19.90 8.78
N ALA A 112 -7.68 -19.09 7.75
CA ALA A 112 -6.55 -19.22 6.84
C ALA A 112 -6.04 -17.86 6.39
N TRP A 113 -4.73 -17.75 6.32
CA TRP A 113 -4.01 -16.58 5.86
C TRP A 113 -3.21 -16.89 4.60
N SER A 114 -3.17 -15.94 3.67
CA SER A 114 -2.32 -16.00 2.49
C SER A 114 -1.94 -14.59 2.04
N VAL A 115 -0.71 -14.42 1.57
CA VAL A 115 -0.27 -13.14 0.99
C VAL A 115 -0.55 -13.18 -0.51
N ASP A 116 -1.04 -12.07 -1.06
CA ASP A 116 -1.30 -11.89 -2.49
C ASP A 116 -2.28 -12.92 -3.12
N ASP A 117 -3.33 -13.32 -2.39
CA ASP A 117 -4.42 -14.10 -2.99
C ASP A 117 -5.28 -13.19 -3.90
N LEU A 118 -4.85 -13.08 -5.16
CA LEU A 118 -5.51 -12.28 -6.18
C LEU A 118 -6.97 -12.69 -6.41
N SER A 119 -7.32 -13.96 -6.17
CA SER A 119 -8.67 -14.44 -6.34
C SER A 119 -9.59 -13.88 -5.26
N LEU A 120 -9.14 -13.90 -4.00
CA LEU A 120 -9.90 -13.34 -2.88
C LEU A 120 -9.98 -11.80 -2.97
N LEU A 121 -8.90 -11.13 -3.38
CA LEU A 121 -8.92 -9.68 -3.63
C LEU A 121 -9.92 -9.31 -4.75
N ALA A 122 -9.99 -10.09 -5.82
CA ALA A 122 -10.95 -9.88 -6.90
C ALA A 122 -12.40 -10.05 -6.43
N ARG A 123 -12.68 -11.07 -5.59
CA ARG A 123 -14.00 -11.29 -4.98
C ARG A 123 -14.42 -10.13 -4.08
N GLY A 124 -13.50 -9.64 -3.25
CA GLY A 124 -13.71 -8.47 -2.40
C GLY A 124 -14.04 -7.21 -3.20
N LYS A 125 -13.26 -6.91 -4.25
CA LYS A 125 -13.58 -5.82 -5.19
C LYS A 125 -14.93 -5.97 -5.87
N GLY A 126 -15.30 -7.21 -6.20
CA GLY A 126 -16.58 -7.58 -6.78
C GLY A 126 -17.76 -7.44 -5.82
N LYS A 127 -17.52 -7.15 -4.53
CA LYS A 127 -18.53 -7.08 -3.46
C LYS A 127 -19.35 -8.37 -3.36
N GLU A 128 -18.67 -9.51 -3.48
CA GLU A 128 -19.30 -10.79 -3.25
C GLU A 128 -19.86 -10.87 -1.83
N ALA A 129 -20.98 -11.59 -1.65
CA ALA A 129 -21.55 -11.80 -0.33
C ALA A 129 -20.52 -12.45 0.61
N ASP A 130 -20.62 -12.12 1.90
CA ASP A 130 -19.74 -12.63 2.95
C ASP A 130 -18.23 -12.40 2.68
N THR A 131 -17.91 -11.36 1.90
CA THR A 131 -16.52 -10.92 1.63
C THR A 131 -16.37 -9.44 1.93
N GLU A 132 -15.46 -9.10 2.83
CA GLU A 132 -15.07 -7.74 3.18
C GLU A 132 -13.77 -7.35 2.48
N TYR A 133 -13.66 -6.08 2.12
CA TYR A 133 -12.56 -5.57 1.29
C TYR A 133 -12.08 -4.20 1.75
N PHE A 134 -10.77 -4.03 1.72
CA PHE A 134 -10.08 -2.78 1.99
C PHE A 134 -9.10 -2.46 0.85
N GLU A 135 -9.04 -1.20 0.45
CA GLU A 135 -8.09 -0.67 -0.53
C GLU A 135 -7.67 0.74 -0.16
N SER A 136 -6.38 1.02 -0.37
CA SER A 136 -5.82 2.35 -0.23
C SER A 136 -4.63 2.51 -1.17
N GLU A 137 -4.46 3.72 -1.69
CA GLU A 137 -3.39 4.03 -2.61
C GLU A 137 -2.75 5.39 -2.31
N LYS A 138 -1.46 5.50 -2.62
CA LYS A 138 -0.72 6.76 -2.54
C LYS A 138 0.28 6.84 -3.68
N THR A 139 0.16 7.89 -4.50
CA THR A 139 1.14 8.20 -5.53
C THR A 139 2.30 8.97 -4.93
N PHE A 140 3.52 8.47 -5.10
CA PHE A 140 4.72 9.18 -4.68
C PHE A 140 5.05 10.29 -5.70
N PRO A 141 5.45 11.48 -5.24
CA PRO A 141 5.92 12.50 -6.16
C PRO A 141 7.16 11.97 -6.92
N PRO A 142 7.38 12.42 -8.16
CA PRO A 142 8.62 12.11 -8.86
C PRO A 142 9.81 12.58 -8.00
N PRO A 143 10.94 11.86 -8.04
CA PRO A 143 12.13 12.32 -7.34
C PRO A 143 12.44 13.74 -7.81
N SER A 144 12.49 14.69 -6.88
CA SER A 144 12.98 16.04 -7.14
C SER A 144 14.48 15.94 -7.41
N GLY A 145 14.84 15.54 -8.62
CA GLY A 145 16.15 15.83 -9.17
C GLY A 145 16.34 17.35 -9.25
N PRO A 146 17.57 17.86 -9.24
CA PRO A 146 17.78 19.25 -9.60
C PRO A 146 17.15 19.46 -10.99
N SER A 147 16.17 20.35 -11.06
CA SER A 147 15.67 20.88 -12.32
C SER A 147 16.79 21.72 -12.92
N TYR A 148 17.79 21.07 -13.52
CA TYR A 148 18.64 21.73 -14.50
C TYR A 148 17.76 21.95 -15.72
N ALA A 149 17.08 23.10 -15.76
CA ALA A 149 16.62 23.63 -17.02
C ALA A 149 17.87 23.77 -17.90
N PRO A 150 17.99 23.06 -19.04
CA PRO A 150 19.17 23.16 -19.90
C PRO A 150 19.44 24.61 -20.32
N ASP A 151 18.36 25.38 -20.49
CA ASP A 151 18.37 26.75 -20.98
C ASP A 151 18.98 27.77 -20.01
N SER A 152 19.00 27.50 -18.69
CA SER A 152 19.51 28.47 -17.71
C SER A 152 21.04 28.45 -17.65
N GLN A 153 21.69 27.30 -17.87
CA GLN A 153 23.15 27.22 -17.87
C GLN A 153 23.78 27.74 -19.16
N GLU A 154 23.13 27.52 -20.31
CA GLU A 154 23.60 28.07 -21.57
C GLU A 154 23.48 29.60 -21.58
N ALA A 155 22.35 30.15 -21.11
CA ALA A 155 22.18 31.60 -21.00
C ALA A 155 23.17 32.25 -20.02
N GLU A 156 23.46 31.61 -18.87
CA GLU A 156 24.46 32.11 -17.92
C GLU A 156 25.90 31.99 -18.46
N GLN A 157 26.23 30.90 -19.17
CA GLN A 157 27.54 30.79 -19.83
C GLN A 157 27.71 31.78 -20.98
N GLU A 158 26.65 32.04 -21.76
CA GLU A 158 26.69 32.98 -22.87
C GLU A 158 26.81 34.42 -22.35
N ALA A 159 26.08 34.77 -21.28
CA ALA A 159 26.24 36.06 -20.60
C ALA A 159 27.66 36.25 -20.03
N PHE A 160 28.22 35.22 -19.39
CA PHE A 160 29.58 35.27 -18.85
C PHE A 160 30.66 35.38 -19.94
N ARG A 161 30.47 34.71 -21.08
CA ARG A 161 31.37 34.83 -22.24
C ARG A 161 31.27 36.22 -22.89
N ALA A 162 30.07 36.77 -23.01
CA ALA A 162 29.86 38.12 -23.53
C ALA A 162 30.50 39.19 -22.64
N GLU A 163 30.40 39.03 -21.30
CA GLU A 163 31.03 39.95 -20.35
C GLU A 163 32.56 39.88 -20.42
N GLN A 164 33.15 38.69 -20.53
CA GLN A 164 34.60 38.55 -20.73
C GLN A 164 35.09 39.12 -22.07
N ALA A 165 34.32 38.94 -23.15
CA ALA A 165 34.65 39.51 -24.45
C ALA A 165 34.63 41.06 -24.40
N ALA A 166 33.62 41.65 -23.77
CA ALA A 166 33.52 43.10 -23.61
C ALA A 166 34.67 43.66 -22.76
N LEU A 167 35.05 42.97 -21.67
CA LEU A 167 36.17 43.39 -20.82
C LEU A 167 37.51 43.32 -21.56
N ALA A 168 37.70 42.29 -22.40
CA ALA A 168 38.90 42.13 -23.22
C ALA A 168 39.02 43.21 -24.32
N GLU A 169 37.90 43.58 -24.97
CA GLU A 169 37.87 44.68 -25.93
C GLU A 169 38.18 46.03 -25.27
N GLN A 170 37.66 46.26 -24.05
CA GLN A 170 37.93 47.49 -23.29
C GLN A 170 39.41 47.60 -22.90
N MET A 171 40.03 46.49 -22.49
CA MET A 171 41.47 46.44 -22.18
C MET A 171 42.36 46.62 -23.41
N LEU A 172 41.91 46.21 -24.60
CA LEU A 172 42.63 46.41 -25.85
C LEU A 172 42.53 47.86 -26.34
N ALA A 173 41.40 48.53 -26.12
CA ALA A 173 41.21 49.95 -26.44
C ALA A 173 42.04 50.87 -25.52
N ASP A 174 42.20 50.53 -24.24
CA ASP A 174 43.03 51.27 -23.29
C ASP A 174 44.54 50.98 -23.45
N ALA A 175 44.91 49.99 -24.27
CA ALA A 175 46.29 49.60 -24.53
C ALA A 175 46.89 50.22 -25.79
N GLU A 176 46.20 51.13 -26.50
CA GLU A 176 46.81 51.91 -27.56
C GLU A 176 47.88 52.85 -26.97
N PRO A 177 49.17 52.66 -27.25
CA PRO A 177 50.18 53.60 -26.84
C PRO A 177 50.01 54.90 -27.64
N ASP A 178 49.81 55.99 -26.90
CA ASP A 178 49.89 57.35 -27.43
C ASP A 178 51.31 57.59 -27.99
N TYR A 179 51.47 57.36 -29.29
CA TYR A 179 52.60 57.82 -30.07
C TYR A 179 52.25 59.16 -30.71
N SER A 180 52.17 60.20 -29.89
CA SER A 180 52.25 61.59 -30.36
C SER A 180 53.64 62.16 -30.04
N ASP A 181 54.49 62.19 -31.07
CA ASP A 181 55.67 63.08 -31.19
C ASP A 181 55.23 64.46 -31.71
#